data_AF-A0A0F9A3B5-F1
#
_entry.id   AF-A0A0F9A3B5-F1
#
_cell.length_a   1.000
_cell.length_b   1.000
_cell.length_c   1.000
_cell.angle_alpha   90.00
_cell.angle_beta   90.00
_cell.angle_gamma   90.00
#
_symmetry.space_group_name_H-M   'P 1'
#
loop_
_entity.id
_entity.type
_entity.pdbx_description
1 polymer ?
#
loop_
_entity_poly.entity_id
_entity_poly.type
_entity_poly.pdbx_seq_one_letter_code
_entity_poly.pdbx_strand_id
1 'polypeptide(L)'
;MSISYHDIQAFLYREARLLDDREWDEWLALYRKDAEFWMPAWDDDDQLTRDPHSEISLIYYPNRDGLEDRVYRIKTERSGASTPEPRTTHQVTNLEILSQEGDTVTLRFNWHTLNHRYKKTDSFFGT
;
A
#
# COMPACT_ATOMS: atom_id res chain seq x y z
N MET A 1 3.44 -26.10 5.41
CA MET A 1 1.97 -26.06 5.34
C MET A 1 1.60 -24.86 4.51
N SER A 2 0.76 -25.00 3.49
CA SER A 2 0.26 -23.86 2.71
C SER A 2 -0.75 -23.07 3.54
N ILE A 3 -0.68 -21.75 3.46
CA ILE A 3 -1.65 -20.86 4.12
C ILE A 3 -2.97 -20.87 3.33
N SER A 4 -4.10 -20.78 4.02
CA SER A 4 -5.40 -20.82 3.33
C SER A 4 -5.71 -19.48 2.66
N TYR A 5 -6.57 -19.52 1.64
CA TYR A 5 -7.09 -18.31 1.00
C TYR A 5 -7.74 -17.35 2.01
N HIS A 6 -8.48 -17.89 2.99
CA HIS A 6 -9.18 -17.09 4.00
C HIS A 6 -8.20 -16.39 4.94
N ASP A 7 -7.07 -17.04 5.29
CA ASP A 7 -6.03 -16.43 6.11
C ASP A 7 -5.32 -15.29 5.35
N ILE A 8 -5.02 -15.49 4.06
CA ILE A 8 -4.44 -14.45 3.20
C ILE A 8 -5.41 -13.26 3.08
N GLN A 9 -6.69 -13.54 2.81
CA GLN A 9 -7.71 -12.50 2.70
C GLN A 9 -7.85 -11.72 4.02
N ALA A 10 -7.87 -12.42 5.15
CA ALA A 10 -7.94 -11.80 6.47
C ALA A 10 -6.70 -10.93 6.76
N PHE A 11 -5.51 -11.34 6.30
CA PHE A 11 -4.29 -10.55 6.40
C PHE A 11 -4.40 -9.24 5.61
N LEU A 12 -4.81 -9.29 4.33
CA LEU A 12 -4.96 -8.09 3.50
C LEU A 12 -6.06 -7.15 4.02
N TYR A 13 -7.16 -7.70 4.51
CA TYR A 13 -8.23 -6.90 5.13
C TYR A 13 -7.78 -6.25 6.44
N ARG A 14 -6.92 -6.94 7.21
CA ARG A 14 -6.28 -6.34 8.39
C ARG A 14 -5.38 -5.19 7.99
N GLU A 15 -4.55 -5.35 6.97
CA GLU A 15 -3.68 -4.27 6.48
C GLU A 15 -4.49 -3.02 6.08
N ALA A 16 -5.51 -3.18 5.24
CA ALA A 16 -6.40 -2.11 4.81
C ALA A 16 -7.09 -1.41 6.00
N ARG A 17 -7.59 -2.19 6.96
CA ARG A 17 -8.24 -1.66 8.16
C ARG A 17 -7.29 -0.83 9.02
N LEU A 18 -6.03 -1.26 9.19
CA LEU A 18 -5.05 -0.50 9.99
C LEU A 18 -4.77 0.88 9.36
N LEU A 19 -4.76 0.99 8.03
CA LEU A 19 -4.65 2.29 7.35
C LEU A 19 -5.89 3.17 7.58
N ASP A 20 -7.09 2.60 7.48
CA ASP A 20 -8.34 3.34 7.67
C ASP A 20 -8.56 3.80 9.12
N ASP A 21 -8.13 2.97 10.08
CA ASP A 21 -8.16 3.26 11.52
C ASP A 21 -6.97 4.15 11.96
N ARG A 22 -6.00 4.41 11.07
CA ARG A 22 -4.78 5.20 11.34
C ARG A 22 -3.84 4.57 12.37
N GLU A 23 -3.86 3.25 12.47
CA GLU A 23 -2.98 2.44 13.34
C GLU A 23 -1.63 2.21 12.63
N TRP A 24 -0.86 3.28 12.49
CA TRP A 24 0.32 3.33 11.63
C TRP A 24 1.46 2.41 12.08
N ASP A 25 1.66 2.28 13.38
CA ASP A 25 2.76 1.49 13.95
C ASP A 25 2.51 -0.02 13.73
N GLU A 26 1.26 -0.45 13.91
CA GLU A 26 0.75 -1.79 13.63
C GLU A 26 0.78 -2.11 12.14
N TRP A 27 0.48 -1.12 11.28
CA TRP A 27 0.59 -1.27 9.83
C TRP A 27 2.05 -1.48 9.39
N LEU A 28 2.99 -0.66 9.89
CA LEU A 28 4.42 -0.83 9.63
C LEU A 28 4.95 -2.19 10.12
N ALA A 29 4.40 -2.73 11.19
CA ALA A 29 4.77 -4.04 11.72
C ALA A 29 4.43 -5.22 10.78
N LEU A 30 3.54 -5.01 9.79
CA LEU A 30 3.25 -6.02 8.75
C LEU A 30 4.39 -6.15 7.72
N TYR A 31 5.25 -5.12 7.61
CA TYR A 31 6.35 -5.09 6.66
C TYR A 31 7.65 -5.57 7.32
N ARG A 32 8.38 -6.45 6.61
CA ARG A 32 9.74 -6.85 6.97
C ARG A 32 10.69 -5.64 6.82
N LYS A 33 11.79 -5.59 7.58
CA LYS A 33 12.71 -4.44 7.56
C LYS A 33 13.32 -4.17 6.17
N ASP A 34 13.62 -5.23 5.45
CA ASP A 34 14.13 -5.28 4.08
C ASP A 34 13.01 -5.39 3.03
N ALA A 35 11.75 -5.06 3.38
CA ALA A 35 10.68 -5.02 2.40
C ALA A 35 10.89 -3.87 1.42
N GLU A 36 11.00 -4.19 0.14
CA GLU A 36 10.96 -3.19 -0.93
C GLU A 36 9.50 -2.75 -1.16
N PHE A 37 9.29 -1.44 -1.29
CA PHE A 37 7.98 -0.87 -1.59
C PHE A 37 8.07 -0.04 -2.87
N TRP A 38 7.34 -0.45 -3.90
CA TRP A 38 7.44 0.15 -5.22
C TRP A 38 6.06 0.39 -5.83
N MET A 39 5.84 1.61 -6.31
CA MET A 39 4.69 2.01 -7.12
C MET A 39 5.21 2.56 -8.45
N PRO A 40 5.05 1.81 -9.55
CA PRO A 40 5.54 2.22 -10.86
C PRO A 40 4.85 3.50 -11.35
N ALA A 41 5.53 4.24 -12.22
CA ALA A 41 4.92 5.29 -13.03
C ALA A 41 4.49 4.75 -14.40
N TRP A 42 3.80 5.60 -15.15
CA TRP A 42 3.47 5.38 -16.56
C TRP A 42 4.50 6.07 -17.45
N ASP A 43 4.90 5.40 -18.52
CA ASP A 43 5.75 5.96 -19.58
C ASP A 43 4.94 6.70 -20.66
N ASP A 44 5.63 7.20 -21.68
CA ASP A 44 5.01 7.94 -22.78
C ASP A 44 4.07 7.08 -23.66
N ASP A 45 4.19 5.75 -23.56
CA ASP A 45 3.35 4.76 -24.26
C ASP A 45 2.20 4.22 -23.37
N ASP A 46 1.93 4.90 -22.25
CA ASP A 46 0.90 4.54 -21.27
C ASP A 46 1.10 3.13 -20.69
N GLN A 47 2.34 2.65 -20.63
CA GLN A 47 2.73 1.39 -20.00
C GLN A 47 3.32 1.64 -18.61
N LEU A 48 3.12 0.68 -17.71
CA LEU A 48 3.81 0.70 -16.42
C LEU A 48 5.30 0.44 -16.61
N THR A 49 6.10 1.28 -15.97
CA THR A 49 7.53 1.03 -15.72
C THR A 49 7.75 -0.32 -15.02
N ARG A 50 8.86 -0.97 -15.37
CA ARG A 50 9.22 -2.35 -15.03
C ARG A 50 10.51 -2.45 -14.22
N ASP A 51 11.31 -1.40 -14.14
CA ASP A 51 12.54 -1.38 -13.36
C ASP A 51 12.69 -0.10 -12.52
N PRO A 52 12.55 -0.17 -11.18
CA PRO A 52 12.70 1.00 -10.31
C PRO A 52 14.12 1.60 -10.29
N HIS A 53 15.14 0.86 -10.74
CA HIS A 53 16.53 1.32 -10.71
C HIS A 53 16.93 2.11 -11.96
N SER A 54 16.22 1.93 -13.07
CA SER A 54 16.52 2.59 -14.35
C SER A 54 15.38 3.46 -14.87
N GLU A 55 14.17 3.33 -14.31
CA GLU A 55 12.98 4.05 -14.75
C GLU A 55 12.34 4.87 -13.62
N ILE A 56 11.53 5.86 -14.00
CA ILE A 56 10.86 6.74 -13.03
C ILE A 56 9.78 5.98 -12.27
N SER A 57 9.76 6.14 -10.94
CA SER A 57 8.73 5.58 -10.06
C SER A 57 7.89 6.69 -9.42
N LEU A 58 6.61 6.44 -9.17
CA LEU A 58 5.80 7.35 -8.35
C LEU A 58 6.23 7.28 -6.88
N ILE A 59 6.52 6.06 -6.39
CA ILE A 59 7.11 5.81 -5.08
C ILE A 59 8.10 4.66 -5.24
N TYR A 60 9.32 4.81 -4.71
CA TYR A 60 10.26 3.71 -4.58
C TYR A 60 11.00 3.82 -3.25
N TYR A 61 10.97 2.73 -2.48
CA TYR A 61 11.73 2.54 -1.26
C TYR A 61 12.44 1.18 -1.29
N PRO A 62 13.79 1.15 -1.20
CA PRO A 62 14.54 -0.11 -1.26
C PRO A 62 14.38 -0.97 0.01
N ASN A 63 13.82 -0.39 1.08
CA ASN A 63 13.55 -1.05 2.34
C ASN A 63 12.40 -0.32 3.07
N ARG A 64 12.04 -0.80 4.26
CA ARG A 64 10.90 -0.25 5.03
C ARG A 64 11.13 1.17 5.55
N ASP A 65 12.37 1.65 5.63
CA ASP A 65 12.71 2.96 6.24
C ASP A 65 11.95 4.11 5.56
N GLY A 66 11.74 4.03 4.25
CA GLY A 66 11.00 5.04 3.50
C GLY A 66 9.50 5.12 3.87
N LEU A 67 8.90 3.99 4.28
CA LEU A 67 7.54 3.97 4.84
C LEU A 67 7.53 4.54 6.26
N GLU A 68 8.53 4.20 7.07
CA GLU A 68 8.69 4.71 8.43
C GLU A 68 8.81 6.24 8.45
N ASP A 69 9.60 6.82 7.54
CA ASP A 69 9.72 8.28 7.38
C ASP A 69 8.39 8.96 7.01
N ARG A 70 7.57 8.32 6.16
CA ARG A 70 6.24 8.84 5.81
C ARG A 70 5.31 8.83 7.00
N VAL A 71 5.26 7.73 7.74
CA VAL A 71 4.45 7.60 8.96
C VAL A 71 4.91 8.61 10.01
N TYR A 72 6.21 8.75 10.22
CA TYR A 72 6.77 9.76 11.12
C TYR A 72 6.27 11.16 10.76
N ARG A 73 6.35 11.53 9.48
CA ARG A 73 5.87 12.83 8.99
C ARG A 73 4.37 13.04 9.24
N ILE A 74 3.54 12.01 9.01
CA ILE A 74 2.10 12.06 9.30
C ILE A 74 1.88 12.35 10.80
N LYS A 75 2.51 11.56 11.68
CA LYS A 75 2.39 11.68 13.15
C LYS A 75 2.87 13.02 13.71
N THR A 76 3.75 13.74 13.01
CA THR A 76 4.18 15.07 13.49
C THR A 76 3.09 16.13 13.46
N GLU A 77 2.01 15.95 12.68
CA GLU A 77 0.94 16.93 12.45
C GLU A 77 1.39 18.31 11.93
N ARG A 78 2.68 18.46 11.60
CA ARG A 78 3.28 19.71 11.13
C ARG A 78 3.14 19.91 9.62
N SER A 79 2.56 18.93 8.94
CA SER A 79 2.24 19.01 7.52
C SER A 79 0.92 19.76 7.32
N GLY A 80 1.00 21.05 6.96
CA GLY A 80 -0.18 21.82 6.53
C GLY A 80 -0.89 21.16 5.34
N ALA A 81 -0.13 20.47 4.49
CA ALA A 81 -0.67 19.68 3.37
C ALA A 81 -1.53 18.50 3.84
N SER A 82 -1.43 18.06 5.10
CA SER A 82 -2.14 16.91 5.66
C SER A 82 -3.24 17.28 6.65
N THR A 83 -3.48 18.58 6.92
CA THR A 83 -4.46 19.03 7.93
C THR A 83 -5.72 19.66 7.29
N PRO A 84 -6.95 19.18 7.54
CA PRO A 84 -7.31 18.03 8.36
C PRO A 84 -6.94 16.72 7.68
N GLU A 85 -6.62 15.69 8.44
CA GLU A 85 -6.33 14.39 7.86
C GLU A 85 -7.56 13.82 7.16
N PRO A 86 -7.39 13.23 5.96
CA PRO A 86 -8.50 12.67 5.22
C PRO A 86 -9.14 11.49 5.94
N ARG A 87 -10.43 11.27 5.68
CA ARG A 87 -11.06 9.97 5.94
C ARG A 87 -10.82 9.08 4.73
N THR A 88 -10.22 7.91 4.94
CA THR A 88 -9.96 6.95 3.87
C THR A 88 -10.87 5.73 3.96
N THR A 89 -10.98 4.99 2.86
CA THR A 89 -11.52 3.64 2.84
C THR A 89 -10.75 2.84 1.81
N HIS A 90 -10.10 1.75 2.23
CA HIS A 90 -9.33 0.86 1.36
C HIS A 90 -10.15 -0.40 1.04
N GLN A 91 -10.48 -0.59 -0.23
CA GLN A 91 -11.24 -1.73 -0.72
C GLN A 91 -10.32 -2.65 -1.51
N VAL A 92 -10.11 -3.87 -1.02
CA VAL A 92 -9.35 -4.92 -1.71
C VAL A 92 -10.32 -5.93 -2.30
N THR A 93 -10.22 -6.19 -3.60
CA THR A 93 -11.10 -7.12 -4.34
C THR A 93 -10.29 -7.99 -5.30
N ASN A 94 -10.91 -9.02 -5.86
CA ASN A 94 -10.30 -9.87 -6.90
C ASN A 94 -8.95 -10.47 -6.46
N LEU A 95 -8.84 -10.88 -5.20
CA LEU A 95 -7.64 -11.53 -4.68
C LEU A 95 -7.37 -12.85 -5.43
N GLU A 96 -6.20 -12.93 -6.03
CA GLU A 96 -5.69 -14.09 -6.75
C GLU A 96 -4.32 -14.52 -6.16
N ILE A 97 -4.17 -15.82 -5.94
CA ILE A 97 -2.91 -16.43 -5.51
C ILE A 97 -2.19 -16.94 -6.75
N LEU A 98 -1.03 -16.38 -7.05
CA LEU A 98 -0.22 -16.73 -8.23
C LEU A 98 0.69 -17.93 -7.94
N SER A 99 1.30 -17.97 -6.75
CA SER A 99 2.09 -19.12 -6.30
C SER A 99 2.15 -19.20 -4.76
N GLN A 100 2.38 -20.41 -4.25
CA GLN A 100 2.72 -20.66 -2.85
C GLN A 100 3.92 -21.61 -2.80
N GLU A 101 5.08 -21.09 -2.41
CA GLU A 101 6.36 -21.79 -2.43
C GLU A 101 7.03 -21.66 -1.06
N GLY A 102 7.12 -22.78 -0.33
CA GLY A 102 7.71 -22.77 1.02
C GLY A 102 6.92 -21.87 1.97
N ASP A 103 7.54 -20.77 2.39
CA ASP A 103 7.01 -19.73 3.27
C ASP A 103 6.58 -18.45 2.52
N THR A 104 6.66 -18.47 1.18
CA THR A 104 6.38 -17.31 0.33
C THR A 104 5.09 -17.52 -0.46
N VAL A 105 4.25 -16.48 -0.47
CA VAL A 105 3.02 -16.43 -1.28
C VAL A 105 3.10 -15.23 -2.20
N THR A 106 2.99 -15.47 -3.50
CA THR A 106 2.86 -14.41 -4.50
C THR A 106 1.38 -14.23 -4.82
N LEU A 107 0.88 -13.01 -4.68
CA LEU A 107 -0.53 -12.69 -4.86
C LEU A 107 -0.68 -11.40 -5.66
N ARG A 108 -1.88 -11.21 -6.19
CA ARG A 108 -2.33 -9.95 -6.78
C ARG A 108 -3.78 -9.67 -6.38
N PHE A 109 -4.18 -8.40 -6.42
CA PHE A 109 -5.55 -8.00 -6.14
C PHE A 109 -5.83 -6.63 -6.76
N ASN A 110 -7.10 -6.40 -7.06
CA ASN A 110 -7.56 -5.07 -7.40
C ASN A 110 -7.76 -4.26 -6.12
N TRP A 111 -7.50 -2.97 -6.18
CA TRP A 111 -7.71 -2.07 -5.07
C TRP A 111 -8.43 -0.79 -5.50
N HIS A 112 -9.22 -0.25 -4.58
CA HIS A 112 -9.88 1.04 -4.71
C HIS A 112 -9.84 1.77 -3.37
N THR A 113 -9.21 2.94 -3.36
CA THR A 113 -9.06 3.78 -2.18
C THR A 113 -9.87 5.05 -2.36
N LEU A 114 -10.81 5.26 -1.46
CA LEU A 114 -11.53 6.53 -1.34
C LEU A 114 -10.80 7.44 -0.36
N ASN A 115 -10.64 8.70 -0.73
CA ASN A 115 -10.03 9.73 0.10
C ASN A 115 -11.00 10.92 0.20
N HIS A 116 -11.59 11.14 1.37
CA HIS A 116 -12.53 12.23 1.62
C HIS A 116 -11.90 13.34 2.47
N ARG A 117 -11.81 14.54 1.90
CA ARG A 117 -11.32 15.74 2.57
C ARG A 117 -11.90 17.00 1.94
N TYR A 118 -12.09 18.05 2.73
CA TYR A 118 -12.63 19.34 2.28
C TYR A 118 -13.93 19.23 1.46
N LYS A 119 -14.83 18.34 1.86
CA LYS A 119 -16.10 18.04 1.15
C LYS A 119 -15.92 17.49 -0.27
N LYS A 120 -14.71 17.09 -0.64
CA LYS A 120 -14.39 16.39 -1.89
C LYS A 120 -14.00 14.95 -1.58
N THR A 121 -14.43 14.03 -2.45
CA THR A 121 -13.97 12.64 -2.42
C THR A 121 -13.19 12.40 -3.69
N ASP A 122 -11.91 12.04 -3.54
CA ASP A 122 -11.07 11.55 -4.62
C ASP A 122 -11.04 10.01 -4.55
N SER A 123 -10.90 9.37 -5.71
CA SER A 123 -10.80 7.90 -5.84
C SER A 123 -9.50 7.52 -6.54
N PHE A 124 -8.79 6.57 -5.98
CA PHE A 124 -7.56 5.99 -6.53
C PHE A 124 -7.76 4.48 -6.69
N PHE A 125 -7.25 3.87 -7.75
CA PHE A 125 -7.47 2.44 -8.02
C PHE A 125 -6.34 1.85 -8.85
N GLY A 126 -6.23 0.51 -8.81
CA GLY A 126 -5.23 -0.27 -9.56
C GLY A 126 -5.42 -1.77 -9.35
N THR A 127 -4.43 -2.55 -9.81
CA THR A 127 -4.41 -4.03 -9.81
C THR A 127 -3.03 -4.60 -9.53
#